data_AF-A0A1H3D2D6-F1
#
_entry.id   AF-A0A1H3D2D6-F1
#
_cell.length_a   1.000
_cell.length_b   1.000
_cell.length_c   1.000
_cell.angle_alpha   90.00
_cell.angle_beta   90.00
_cell.angle_gamma   90.00
#
_symmetry.space_group_name_H-M   'P 1'
#
loop_
_entity.id
_entity.type
_entity.pdbx_description
1 polymer ?
#
loop_
_entity_poly.entity_id
_entity_poly.type
_entity_poly.pdbx_seq_one_letter_code
_entity_poly.pdbx_strand_id
1 'polypeptide(L)'
;MSAAVERAEHPRRSLPGPDIQDAVYSAELFDPAGELRILHRGQRYRLRVGTKGALELLGPISAGMHSFTARPASHPTARHLA
;
A
#
# COMPACT_ATOMS: atom_id res chain seq x y z
N MET A 1 -19.42 -14.20 43.70
CA MET A 1 -20.31 -14.02 42.54
C MET A 1 -19.60 -13.10 41.56
N SER A 2 -19.03 -13.64 40.48
CA SER A 2 -18.32 -12.86 39.46
C SER A 2 -19.19 -12.78 38.21
N ALA A 3 -19.69 -11.59 37.88
CA ALA A 3 -20.51 -11.36 36.71
C ALA A 3 -19.65 -11.54 35.44
N ALA A 4 -20.09 -12.44 34.57
CA ALA A 4 -19.52 -12.61 33.24
C ALA A 4 -19.83 -11.35 32.41
N VAL A 5 -18.78 -10.63 32.01
CA VAL A 5 -18.91 -9.57 31.01
C VAL A 5 -19.15 -10.26 29.67
N GLU A 6 -20.40 -10.24 29.22
CA GLU A 6 -20.78 -10.53 27.84
C GLU A 6 -19.91 -9.67 26.92
N ARG A 7 -19.04 -10.33 26.14
CA ARG A 7 -18.37 -9.68 25.03
C ARG A 7 -19.48 -9.30 24.06
N ALA A 8 -19.71 -8.00 23.89
CA ALA A 8 -20.61 -7.48 22.88
C ALA A 8 -20.18 -8.01 21.51
N GLU A 9 -20.81 -9.10 21.08
CA GLU A 9 -20.63 -9.68 19.76
C GLU A 9 -21.02 -8.61 18.75
N HIS A 10 -20.07 -8.25 17.87
CA HIS A 10 -20.34 -7.36 16.77
C HIS A 10 -21.59 -7.81 16.01
N PRO A 11 -22.49 -6.88 15.63
CA PRO A 11 -23.75 -7.22 14.99
C PRO A 11 -23.45 -8.06 13.74
N ARG A 12 -24.15 -9.20 13.64
CA ARG A 12 -24.06 -10.23 12.61
C ARG A 12 -23.58 -9.65 11.27
N ARG A 13 -22.31 -9.89 10.92
CA ARG A 13 -21.77 -9.59 9.59
C ARG A 13 -22.63 -10.33 8.57
N SER A 14 -23.43 -9.59 7.82
CA SER A 14 -24.11 -10.09 6.62
C SER A 14 -23.05 -10.76 5.76
N LEU A 15 -23.19 -12.07 5.54
CA LEU A 15 -22.32 -12.79 4.62
C LEU A 15 -22.41 -12.09 3.26
N PRO A 16 -21.28 -11.74 2.63
CA PRO A 16 -21.29 -11.12 1.32
C PRO A 16 -22.01 -12.06 0.32
N GLY A 17 -22.86 -11.50 -0.54
CA GLY A 17 -23.60 -12.26 -1.56
C GLY A 17 -22.67 -12.98 -2.56
N PRO A 18 -23.22 -13.89 -3.39
CA PRO A 18 -22.45 -14.78 -4.27
C PRO A 18 -21.56 -14.08 -5.33
N ASP A 19 -21.75 -12.78 -5.57
CA ASP A 19 -20.96 -11.93 -6.48
C ASP A 19 -19.58 -11.51 -5.93
N ILE A 20 -19.24 -11.88 -4.69
CA ILE A 20 -18.12 -11.29 -3.93
C ILE A 20 -16.98 -12.31 -3.75
N GLN A 21 -17.01 -13.43 -4.48
CA GLN A 21 -16.04 -14.53 -4.33
C GLN A 21 -14.57 -14.11 -4.55
N ASP A 22 -14.34 -13.11 -5.41
CA ASP A 22 -13.00 -12.56 -5.69
C ASP A 22 -12.75 -11.20 -5.01
N ALA A 23 -13.58 -10.82 -4.04
CA ALA A 23 -13.39 -9.57 -3.32
C ALA A 23 -12.63 -9.78 -2.02
N VAL A 24 -11.96 -8.72 -1.59
CA VAL A 24 -11.24 -8.66 -0.32
C VAL A 24 -11.70 -7.44 0.47
N TYR A 25 -11.72 -7.55 1.79
CA TYR A 25 -12.01 -6.40 2.64
C TYR A 25 -10.86 -5.39 2.56
N SER A 26 -11.18 -4.12 2.31
CA SER A 26 -10.15 -3.06 2.19
C SER A 26 -9.27 -2.92 3.43
N ALA A 27 -9.81 -3.24 4.61
CA ALA A 27 -9.08 -3.23 5.88
C ALA A 27 -7.92 -4.26 5.92
N GLU A 28 -7.97 -5.31 5.11
CA GLU A 28 -6.89 -6.31 5.01
C GLU A 28 -5.74 -5.85 4.11
N LEU A 29 -6.00 -4.91 3.20
CA LEU A 29 -5.02 -4.40 2.24
C LEU A 29 -4.29 -3.15 2.72
N PHE A 30 -4.89 -2.39 3.62
CA PHE A 30 -4.35 -1.12 4.07
C PHE A 30 -3.23 -1.30 5.09
N ASP A 31 -2.21 -0.45 4.97
CA ASP A 31 -1.19 -0.31 5.99
C ASP A 31 -1.79 0.31 7.27
N PRO A 32 -1.06 0.30 8.40
CA PRO A 32 -1.53 0.91 9.64
C PRO A 32 -1.84 2.42 9.54
N ALA A 33 -1.37 3.11 8.49
CA ALA A 33 -1.71 4.50 8.21
C ALA A 33 -3.03 4.65 7.43
N GLY A 34 -3.69 3.54 7.08
CA GLY A 34 -4.99 3.52 6.41
C GLY A 34 -4.89 3.61 4.89
N GLU A 35 -3.76 3.23 4.30
CA GLU A 35 -3.53 3.36 2.86
C GLU A 35 -2.92 2.10 2.23
N LEU A 36 -3.25 1.84 0.95
CA LEU A 36 -2.57 0.87 0.12
C LEU A 36 -1.71 1.60 -0.92
N ARG A 37 -0.40 1.34 -0.93
CA ARG A 37 0.53 1.83 -1.96
C ARG A 37 0.62 0.81 -3.10
N ILE A 38 0.37 1.25 -4.33
CA ILE A 38 0.32 0.39 -5.52
C ILE A 38 1.41 0.82 -6.50
N LEU A 39 2.18 -0.12 -7.03
CA LEU A 39 3.09 0.10 -8.16
C LEU A 39 2.47 -0.49 -9.42
N HIS A 40 2.18 0.34 -10.42
CA HIS A 40 1.58 -0.10 -11.69
C HIS A 40 2.27 0.58 -12.87
N ARG A 41 2.81 -0.22 -13.80
CA ARG A 41 3.55 0.27 -14.99
C ARG A 41 4.67 1.27 -14.63
N GLY A 42 5.42 0.98 -13.57
CA GLY A 42 6.49 1.85 -13.06
C GLY A 42 6.02 3.10 -12.31
N GLN A 43 4.71 3.33 -12.23
CA GLN A 43 4.13 4.49 -11.56
C GLN A 43 3.55 4.11 -10.20
N ARG A 44 3.65 5.04 -9.25
CA ARG A 44 3.14 4.85 -7.88
C ARG A 44 1.74 5.46 -7.76
N TYR A 45 0.83 4.70 -7.16
CA TYR A 45 -0.53 5.11 -6.83
C TYR A 45 -0.78 4.84 -5.33
N ARG A 46 -1.81 5.48 -4.79
CA ARG A 46 -2.30 5.24 -3.43
C ARG A 46 -3.80 5.03 -3.46
N LEU A 47 -4.29 3.96 -2.84
CA LEU A 47 -5.70 3.77 -2.55
C LEU A 47 -5.92 4.08 -1.07
N ARG A 48 -6.89 4.95 -0.76
CA ARG A 48 -7.21 5.35 0.63
C ARG A 48 -8.72 5.39 0.85
N VAL A 49 -9.13 5.49 2.11
CA VAL A 49 -10.50 5.90 2.45
C VAL A 49 -10.63 7.41 2.31
N GLY A 50 -11.53 7.83 1.44
CA GLY A 50 -11.89 9.22 1.19
C GLY A 50 -12.87 9.81 2.19
N THR A 51 -13.20 11.08 1.97
CA THR A 51 -14.28 11.72 2.73
C THR A 51 -15.60 11.01 2.41
N LYS A 52 -16.41 10.73 3.44
CA LYS A 52 -17.66 9.92 3.35
C LYS A 52 -17.46 8.40 3.23
N GLY A 53 -16.25 7.88 3.43
CA GLY A 53 -16.02 6.43 3.51
C GLY A 53 -15.90 5.71 2.17
N ALA A 54 -15.89 6.44 1.05
CA ALA A 54 -15.62 5.89 -0.27
C ALA A 54 -14.13 5.57 -0.46
N LEU A 55 -13.80 4.64 -1.35
CA LEU A 55 -12.41 4.39 -1.75
C LEU A 55 -11.97 5.41 -2.80
N GLU A 56 -10.83 6.06 -2.57
CA GLU A 56 -10.23 7.04 -3.47
C GLU A 56 -8.88 6.53 -3.99
N LEU A 57 -8.73 6.44 -5.32
CA LEU A 57 -7.45 6.15 -5.97
C LEU A 57 -6.76 7.46 -6.35
N LEU A 58 -5.55 7.67 -5.82
CA LEU A 58 -4.71 8.83 -6.07
C LEU A 58 -3.48 8.45 -6.89
N GLY A 59 -3.09 9.32 -7.82
CA GLY A 59 -1.88 9.20 -8.62
C GLY A 59 -2.14 9.32 -10.13
N PRO A 60 -1.11 9.15 -10.97
CA PRO A 60 0.26 8.76 -10.60
C PRO A 60 0.96 9.83 -9.76
N ILE A 61 1.53 9.42 -8.64
CA ILE A 61 2.37 10.30 -7.83
C ILE A 61 3.76 10.19 -8.44
N SER A 62 4.19 11.26 -9.11
CA SER A 62 5.55 11.39 -9.59
C SER A 62 6.48 11.19 -8.40
N ALA A 63 7.06 10.00 -8.29
CA ALA A 63 8.25 9.83 -7.50
C ALA A 63 9.27 10.73 -8.17
N GLY A 64 9.51 11.90 -7.55
CA GLY A 64 10.38 12.93 -8.12
C GLY A 64 11.58 12.27 -8.75
N MET A 65 11.74 12.53 -10.05
CA MET A 65 12.79 12.08 -10.95
C MET A 65 14.00 11.59 -10.16
N HIS A 66 14.03 10.28 -9.86
CA HIS A 66 15.29 9.66 -9.49
C HIS A 66 16.04 9.60 -10.80
N SER A 67 16.72 10.70 -11.14
CA SER A 67 17.83 10.64 -12.05
C SER A 67 18.71 9.54 -11.47
N PHE A 68 18.66 8.36 -12.07
CA PHE A 68 19.80 7.45 -12.02
C PHE A 68 20.92 8.24 -12.70
N THR A 69 21.60 9.10 -11.95
CA THR A 69 22.95 9.51 -12.29
C THR A 69 23.73 8.22 -12.22
N ALA A 70 23.83 7.56 -13.37
CA ALA A 70 24.76 6.48 -13.58
C ALA A 70 26.10 6.97 -13.04
N ARG A 71 26.54 6.35 -11.94
CA ARG A 71 27.86 6.62 -11.37
C ARG A 71 28.83 6.41 -12.53
N PRO A 72 29.61 7.43 -12.96
CA PRO A 72 30.65 7.16 -13.94
C PRO A 72 31.52 6.08 -13.32
N ALA A 73 31.67 4.97 -14.05
CA ALA A 73 32.52 3.87 -13.64
C ALA A 73 33.88 4.48 -13.29
N SER A 74 34.21 4.49 -12.01
CA SER A 74 35.50 4.95 -11.52
C SER A 74 36.50 3.97 -12.12
N HIS A 75 37.11 4.33 -13.26
CA HIS A 75 38.28 3.60 -13.72
C HIS A 75 39.37 3.84 -12.69
N PRO A 76 39.86 2.79 -12.02
CA PRO A 76 41.01 2.94 -11.14
C PRO A 76 42.18 3.40 -12.00
N THR A 77 42.76 4.51 -11.58
CA THR A 77 44.09 4.99 -11.90
C THR A 77 45.05 3.83 -12.14
N ALA A 78 45.41 3.57 -13.40
CA ALA A 78 46.61 2.81 -13.73
C ALA A 78 47.81 3.72 -13.46
N ARG A 79 48.27 3.72 -12.21
CA ARG A 79 49.58 4.23 -11.84
C ARG A 79 50.61 3.11 -12.02
N HIS A 80 51.59 3.41 -12.86
CA HIS A 80 52.99 2.96 -12.84
C HIS A 80 53.38 1.56 -13.35
N LEU A 81 54.33 1.59 -14.29
CA LEU A 81 55.49 0.73 -14.59
C LEU A 81 55.72 0.90 -16.11
N ALA A 82 56.82 1.42 -16.65
CA ALA A 82 58.16 1.76 -16.17
C ALA A 82 58.73 2.90 -17.04
#